data_AF-A0A2G8LRF6-F1
#
_entry.id   AF-A0A2G8LRF6-F1
#
_cell.length_a   1.000
_cell.length_b   1.000
_cell.length_c   1.000
_cell.angle_alpha   90.00
_cell.angle_beta   90.00
_cell.angle_gamma   90.00
#
_symmetry.space_group_name_H-M   'P 1'
#
loop_
_entity.id
_entity.type
_entity.pdbx_description
1 polymer ?
#
loop_
_entity_poly.entity_id
_entity_poly.type
_entity_poly.pdbx_seq_one_letter_code
_entity_poly.pdbx_strand_id
1 'polypeptide(L)'
;MDTFMKPGTRYITILRYPGTQFESAFVHFQMDDAFPILVKNRLKSASINDRLKEWFKHPKQYLEKLKQLKWEGQVGLRYYYAQNNQLFDLGLDVRYHNNETMVRDYIAKLDEELDMVLITEYIEESLLVMKKQFSWQLEDILFVPKNQRTEQAKLGEISQSLRHKIDNWNRLDVRLYQHFNESLWRKVKEYGPNFDQDLANYRDRLADTFDRCTEGTYVFRQGGTFKISITNQPKTQINCAC
;
A
#
# COMPACT_ATOMS: atom_id res chain seq x y z
N MET A 1 18.93 14.16 7.53
CA MET A 1 19.24 12.73 7.81
C MET A 1 20.69 12.46 7.39
N ASP A 2 21.67 13.18 7.95
CA ASP A 2 22.94 13.42 7.21
C ASP A 2 24.14 12.67 7.78
N THR A 3 23.93 11.79 8.77
CA THR A 3 25.03 11.15 9.51
C THR A 3 25.30 9.69 9.12
N PHE A 4 24.47 9.07 8.27
CA PHE A 4 24.66 7.66 7.88
C PHE A 4 24.70 7.42 6.37
N MET A 5 23.87 8.13 5.59
CA MET A 5 23.80 7.94 4.15
C MET A 5 24.80 8.85 3.42
N LYS A 6 25.34 8.39 2.28
CA LYS A 6 26.26 9.19 1.46
C LYS A 6 25.54 10.42 0.88
N PRO A 7 26.24 11.55 0.69
CA PRO A 7 25.69 12.70 -0.02
C PRO A 7 25.11 12.30 -1.37
N GLY A 8 23.94 12.86 -1.72
CA GLY A 8 23.21 12.53 -2.96
C GLY A 8 22.32 11.29 -2.90
N THR A 9 22.19 10.63 -1.74
CA THR A 9 21.20 9.56 -1.52
C THR A 9 19.79 10.11 -1.74
N ARG A 10 18.97 9.34 -2.48
CA ARG A 10 17.55 9.64 -2.70
C ARG A 10 16.67 8.82 -1.78
N TYR A 11 15.67 9.44 -1.19
CA TYR A 11 14.71 8.78 -0.30
C TYR A 11 13.37 8.65 -1.00
N ILE A 12 12.88 7.42 -1.06
CA ILE A 12 11.61 7.10 -1.69
C ILE A 12 10.73 6.30 -0.74
N THR A 13 9.42 6.43 -0.90
CA THR A 13 8.45 5.54 -0.24
C THR A 13 7.22 5.37 -1.12
N ILE A 14 6.33 4.46 -0.74
CA ILE A 14 5.05 4.23 -1.41
C ILE A 14 3.92 4.31 -0.39
N LEU A 15 2.86 5.02 -0.76
CA LEU A 15 1.60 5.09 -0.03
C LEU A 15 0.49 4.42 -0.81
N ARG A 16 -0.55 4.05 -0.09
CA ARG A 16 -1.80 3.50 -0.61
C ARG A 16 -2.98 4.19 0.03
N TYR A 17 -4.10 4.27 -0.66
CA TYR A 17 -5.31 4.84 -0.08
C TYR A 17 -5.64 4.15 1.27
N PRO A 18 -5.78 4.91 2.37
CA PRO A 18 -5.84 4.34 3.73
C PRO A 18 -6.98 3.35 3.95
N GLY A 19 -8.13 3.53 3.27
CA GLY A 19 -9.24 2.56 3.36
C GLY A 19 -8.89 1.19 2.80
N THR A 20 -8.33 1.13 1.58
CA THR A 20 -7.97 -0.16 0.96
C THR A 20 -6.73 -0.76 1.63
N GLN A 21 -5.83 0.09 2.14
CA GLN A 21 -4.70 -0.32 2.97
C GLN A 21 -5.17 -0.97 4.27
N PHE A 22 -6.13 -0.36 4.99
CA PHE A 22 -6.68 -0.93 6.21
C PHE A 22 -7.34 -2.28 5.98
N GLU A 23 -8.12 -2.44 4.91
CA GLU A 23 -8.70 -3.75 4.56
C GLU A 23 -7.64 -4.82 4.33
N SER A 24 -6.53 -4.46 3.68
CA SER A 24 -5.40 -5.35 3.44
C SER A 24 -4.70 -5.72 4.75
N ALA A 25 -4.40 -4.73 5.57
CA ALA A 25 -3.79 -4.90 6.88
C ALA A 25 -4.67 -5.74 7.82
N PHE A 26 -5.97 -5.51 7.84
CA PHE A 26 -6.93 -6.25 8.66
C PHE A 26 -6.84 -7.76 8.43
N VAL A 27 -6.76 -8.17 7.16
CA VAL A 27 -6.62 -9.58 6.77
C VAL A 27 -5.22 -10.10 7.04
N HIS A 28 -4.20 -9.35 6.63
CA HIS A 28 -2.80 -9.78 6.74
C HIS A 28 -2.39 -9.99 8.21
N PHE A 29 -2.72 -9.05 9.08
CA PHE A 29 -2.40 -9.10 10.51
C PHE A 29 -3.46 -9.83 11.34
N GLN A 30 -4.47 -10.44 10.72
CA GLN A 30 -5.51 -11.23 11.41
C GLN A 30 -6.14 -10.45 12.58
N MET A 31 -6.56 -9.20 12.33
CA MET A 31 -7.04 -8.32 13.40
C MET A 31 -8.35 -8.80 14.03
N ASP A 32 -9.11 -9.62 13.31
CA ASP A 32 -10.30 -10.33 13.78
C ASP A 32 -10.01 -11.32 14.92
N ASP A 33 -8.74 -11.62 15.21
CA ASP A 33 -8.38 -12.36 16.41
C ASP A 33 -8.79 -11.68 17.71
N ALA A 34 -8.94 -10.36 17.69
CA ALA A 34 -9.41 -9.58 18.83
C ALA A 34 -10.89 -9.84 19.17
N PHE A 35 -11.65 -10.49 18.29
CA PHE A 35 -13.06 -10.75 18.53
C PHE A 35 -13.28 -11.76 19.68
N PRO A 36 -14.32 -11.57 20.52
CA PRO A 36 -14.76 -12.58 21.48
C PRO A 36 -15.10 -13.90 20.79
N ILE A 37 -14.93 -15.02 21.51
CA ILE A 37 -15.17 -16.38 20.98
C ILE A 37 -16.58 -16.50 20.35
N LEU A 38 -17.61 -15.96 21.00
CA LEU A 38 -18.98 -15.98 20.47
C LEU A 38 -19.11 -15.25 19.13
N VAL A 39 -18.41 -14.12 18.98
CA VAL A 39 -18.39 -13.34 17.74
C VAL A 39 -17.62 -14.09 16.65
N LYS A 40 -16.46 -14.68 16.98
CA LYS A 40 -15.69 -15.52 16.05
C LYS A 40 -16.53 -16.70 15.54
N ASN A 41 -17.25 -17.38 16.42
CA ASN A 41 -18.13 -18.49 16.05
C ASN A 41 -19.26 -18.03 15.12
N ARG A 42 -19.90 -16.89 15.41
CA ARG A 42 -20.94 -16.29 14.57
C ARG A 42 -20.42 -15.89 13.18
N LEU A 43 -19.16 -15.43 13.10
CA LEU A 43 -18.56 -14.90 11.86
C LEU A 43 -17.64 -15.89 11.13
N LYS A 44 -17.63 -17.17 11.52
CA LYS A 44 -16.70 -18.19 11.00
C LYS A 44 -16.73 -18.32 9.47
N SER A 45 -17.90 -18.16 8.86
CA SER A 45 -18.10 -18.21 7.40
C SER A 45 -18.50 -16.85 6.80
N ALA A 46 -18.34 -15.77 7.56
CA ALA A 46 -18.75 -14.45 7.12
C ALA A 46 -17.76 -13.84 6.13
N SER A 47 -18.21 -12.87 5.34
CA SER A 47 -17.34 -12.13 4.43
C SER A 47 -16.35 -11.24 5.19
N ILE A 48 -15.31 -10.76 4.51
CA ILE A 48 -14.41 -9.74 5.08
C ILE A 48 -15.20 -8.48 5.45
N ASN A 49 -16.19 -8.09 4.63
CA ASN A 49 -17.02 -6.92 4.88
C ASN A 49 -17.82 -7.07 6.19
N ASP A 50 -18.30 -8.26 6.52
CA ASP A 50 -19.01 -8.51 7.78
C ASP A 50 -18.09 -8.45 9.00
N ARG A 51 -16.86 -8.97 8.86
CA ARG A 51 -15.84 -8.83 9.92
C ARG A 51 -15.41 -7.37 10.11
N LEU A 52 -15.27 -6.61 9.04
CA LEU A 52 -15.02 -5.16 9.12
C LEU A 52 -16.20 -4.43 9.77
N LYS A 53 -17.45 -4.72 9.39
CA LYS A 53 -18.64 -4.18 10.05
C LYS A 53 -18.63 -4.48 11.55
N GLU A 54 -18.26 -5.70 11.94
CA GLU A 54 -18.11 -6.07 13.35
C GLU A 54 -17.04 -5.25 14.05
N TRP A 55 -15.84 -5.14 13.46
CA TRP A 55 -14.74 -4.33 14.01
C TRP A 55 -15.20 -2.93 14.40
N PHE A 56 -15.94 -2.27 13.50
CA PHE A 56 -16.44 -0.91 13.72
C PHE A 56 -17.67 -0.79 14.63
N LYS A 57 -18.14 -1.89 15.25
CA LYS A 57 -19.06 -1.79 16.39
C LYS A 57 -18.32 -1.42 17.68
N HIS A 58 -17.11 -1.96 17.87
CA HIS A 58 -16.31 -1.77 19.09
C HIS A 58 -14.81 -1.54 18.78
N PRO A 59 -14.44 -0.61 17.89
CA PRO A 59 -13.09 -0.54 17.32
C PRO A 59 -12.00 -0.28 18.37
N LYS A 60 -12.27 0.58 19.37
CA LYS A 60 -11.34 0.85 20.47
C LYS A 60 -11.10 -0.39 21.35
N GLN A 61 -12.15 -1.18 21.63
CA GLN A 61 -12.02 -2.38 22.46
C GLN A 61 -11.18 -3.44 21.75
N TYR A 62 -11.41 -3.66 20.45
CA TYR A 62 -10.62 -4.60 19.68
C TYR A 62 -9.18 -4.14 19.50
N LEU A 63 -8.96 -2.84 19.23
CA LEU A 63 -7.62 -2.26 19.17
C LEU A 63 -6.84 -2.49 20.48
N GLU A 64 -7.44 -2.22 21.63
CA GLU A 64 -6.80 -2.45 22.93
C GLU A 64 -6.52 -3.94 23.17
N LYS A 65 -7.41 -4.83 22.70
CA LYS A 65 -7.18 -6.28 22.81
C LYS A 65 -5.93 -6.72 22.05
N LEU A 66 -5.63 -6.12 20.90
CA LEU A 66 -4.44 -6.45 20.11
C LEU A 66 -3.13 -6.28 20.90
N LYS A 67 -3.06 -5.35 21.88
CA LYS A 67 -1.88 -5.17 22.74
C LYS A 67 -1.51 -6.41 23.54
N GLN A 68 -2.47 -7.29 23.82
CA GLN A 68 -2.30 -8.50 24.61
C GLN A 68 -2.07 -9.74 23.76
N LEU A 69 -2.34 -9.65 22.45
CA LEU A 69 -2.26 -10.80 21.56
C LEU A 69 -0.87 -10.94 20.97
N LYS A 70 -0.43 -12.20 20.85
CA LYS A 70 0.83 -12.55 20.19
C LYS A 70 0.62 -12.65 18.67
N TRP A 71 1.58 -12.18 17.90
CA TRP A 71 1.68 -12.37 16.44
C TRP A 71 3.15 -12.36 16.05
N GLU A 72 3.57 -13.32 15.23
CA GLU A 72 4.99 -13.51 14.84
C GLU A 72 5.98 -13.49 16.02
N GLY A 73 5.62 -14.15 17.12
CA GLY A 73 6.51 -14.23 18.28
C GLY A 73 6.42 -13.03 19.24
N GLN A 74 5.83 -11.91 18.83
CA GLN A 74 5.81 -10.66 19.59
C GLN A 74 4.40 -10.33 20.12
N VAL A 75 4.33 -9.87 21.37
CA VAL A 75 3.07 -9.43 21.99
C VAL A 75 2.81 -7.98 21.61
N GLY A 76 1.59 -7.68 21.18
CA GLY A 76 1.14 -6.31 20.92
C GLY A 76 1.57 -5.70 19.59
N LEU A 77 2.35 -6.40 18.77
CA LEU A 77 2.84 -5.88 17.47
C LEU A 77 1.70 -5.41 16.54
N ARG A 78 0.57 -6.13 16.53
CA ARG A 78 -0.60 -5.79 15.70
C ARG A 78 -1.27 -4.47 16.05
N TYR A 79 -1.06 -3.95 17.27
CA TYR A 79 -1.62 -2.67 17.69
C TYR A 79 -1.16 -1.52 16.78
N TYR A 80 0.12 -1.52 16.40
CA TYR A 80 0.71 -0.45 15.59
C TYR A 80 0.20 -0.43 14.14
N TYR A 81 -0.20 -1.59 13.60
CA TYR A 81 -0.71 -1.71 12.24
C TYR A 81 -2.23 -1.54 12.12
N ALA A 82 -2.94 -1.43 13.24
CA ALA A 82 -4.40 -1.41 13.27
C ALA A 82 -5.02 0.00 13.17
N GLN A 83 -4.21 1.06 13.18
CA GLN A 83 -4.69 2.43 13.02
C GLN A 83 -3.58 3.36 12.53
N ASN A 84 -3.82 4.12 11.46
CA ASN A 84 -2.85 5.04 10.85
C ASN A 84 -1.47 4.38 10.64
N ASN A 85 -1.46 3.19 10.02
CA ASN A 85 -0.28 2.36 9.95
C ASN A 85 0.79 2.93 9.04
N GLN A 86 0.42 3.67 8.00
CA GLN A 86 1.42 4.23 7.06
C GLN A 86 2.22 5.34 7.73
N LEU A 87 1.59 6.18 8.54
CA LEU A 87 2.29 7.21 9.31
C LEU A 87 3.22 6.59 10.37
N PHE A 88 2.80 5.47 10.98
CA PHE A 88 3.65 4.68 11.87
C PHE A 88 4.85 4.06 11.14
N ASP A 89 4.62 3.46 9.96
CA ASP A 89 5.66 2.87 9.13
C ASP A 89 6.69 3.92 8.66
N LEU A 90 6.25 5.17 8.47
CA LEU A 90 7.12 6.32 8.19
C LEU A 90 7.75 6.95 9.44
N GLY A 91 7.66 6.28 10.59
CA GLY A 91 8.41 6.60 11.80
C GLY A 91 7.69 7.48 12.81
N LEU A 92 6.41 7.85 12.60
CA LEU A 92 5.66 8.59 13.61
C LEU A 92 5.19 7.67 14.73
N ASP A 93 5.66 7.92 15.95
CA ASP A 93 5.21 7.15 17.10
C ASP A 93 3.72 7.41 17.39
N VAL A 94 2.97 6.32 17.58
CA VAL A 94 1.52 6.31 17.87
C VAL A 94 1.11 7.19 19.05
N ARG A 95 2.02 7.46 20.00
CA ARG A 95 1.77 8.37 21.14
C ARG A 95 1.43 9.80 20.68
N TYR A 96 1.90 10.20 19.50
CA TYR A 96 1.66 11.52 18.95
C TYR A 96 0.44 11.62 18.03
N HIS A 97 -0.25 10.52 17.73
CA HIS A 97 -1.41 10.50 16.82
C HIS A 97 -2.61 11.34 17.33
N ASN A 98 -2.63 11.71 18.61
CA ASN A 98 -3.65 12.61 19.16
C ASN A 98 -3.26 14.10 19.05
N ASN A 99 -2.03 14.42 18.64
CA ASN A 99 -1.55 15.79 18.50
C ASN A 99 -1.56 16.20 17.01
N GLU A 100 -2.62 16.91 16.60
CA GLU A 100 -2.80 17.27 15.19
C GLU A 100 -1.73 18.20 14.64
N THR A 101 -1.22 19.12 15.47
CA THR A 101 -0.13 20.03 15.11
C THR A 101 1.12 19.23 14.79
N MET A 102 1.49 18.32 15.69
CA MET A 102 2.67 17.47 15.50
C MET A 102 2.54 16.59 14.26
N VAL A 103 1.37 15.99 14.01
CA VAL A 103 1.14 15.17 12.81
C VAL A 103 1.32 16.01 11.54
N ARG A 104 0.74 17.21 11.49
CA ARG A 104 0.89 18.13 10.35
C ARG A 104 2.35 18.49 10.13
N ASP A 105 3.06 18.86 11.18
CA ASP A 105 4.46 19.27 11.11
C ASP A 105 5.34 18.08 10.68
N TYR A 106 4.99 16.85 11.09
CA TYR A 106 5.66 15.64 10.64
C TYR A 106 5.41 15.34 9.15
N ILE A 107 4.19 15.54 8.64
CA ILE A 107 3.91 15.40 7.21
C ILE A 107 4.73 16.41 6.40
N ALA A 108 4.83 17.67 6.85
CA ALA A 108 5.67 18.68 6.20
C ALA A 108 7.15 18.27 6.20
N LYS A 109 7.64 17.77 7.34
CA LYS A 109 8.99 17.21 7.45
C LYS A 109 9.24 16.07 6.45
N LEU A 110 8.29 15.14 6.31
CA LEU A 110 8.39 14.06 5.33
C LEU A 110 8.46 14.58 3.89
N ASP A 111 7.71 15.64 3.56
CA ASP A 111 7.74 16.26 2.22
C ASP A 111 9.07 16.95 1.92
N GLU A 112 9.79 17.42 2.95
CA GLU A 112 11.14 17.96 2.82
C GLU A 112 12.21 16.85 2.71
N GLU A 113 12.05 15.73 3.43
CA GLU A 113 13.05 14.66 3.49
C GLU A 113 12.94 13.64 2.34
N LEU A 114 11.73 13.40 1.82
CA LEU A 114 11.47 12.40 0.79
C LEU A 114 11.55 13.02 -0.61
N ASP A 115 12.45 12.52 -1.46
CA ASP A 115 12.56 12.97 -2.85
C ASP A 115 11.33 12.60 -3.69
N MET A 116 10.73 11.43 -3.42
CA MET A 116 9.55 10.94 -4.12
C MET A 116 8.67 10.04 -3.25
N VAL A 117 7.37 10.28 -3.27
CA VAL A 117 6.36 9.41 -2.67
C VAL A 117 5.48 8.86 -3.78
N LEU A 118 5.53 7.54 -3.99
CA LEU A 118 4.72 6.85 -4.98
C LEU A 118 3.31 6.63 -4.42
N ILE A 119 2.30 6.69 -5.28
CA ILE A 119 0.91 6.39 -4.92
C ILE A 119 0.51 5.08 -5.58
N THR A 120 0.11 4.09 -4.79
CA THR A 120 -0.22 2.74 -5.29
C THR A 120 -1.34 2.75 -6.33
N GLU A 121 -2.34 3.62 -6.16
CA GLU A 121 -3.44 3.83 -7.09
C GLU A 121 -3.01 4.47 -8.43
N TYR A 122 -1.85 5.13 -8.45
CA TYR A 122 -1.24 5.80 -9.59
C TYR A 122 0.22 5.35 -9.76
N ILE A 123 0.46 4.05 -9.61
CA ILE A 123 1.83 3.50 -9.52
C ILE A 123 2.59 3.72 -10.82
N GLU A 124 1.90 3.62 -11.95
CA GLU A 124 2.49 3.82 -13.29
C GLU A 124 2.89 5.28 -13.51
N GLU A 125 2.01 6.21 -13.16
CA GLU A 125 2.28 7.65 -13.18
C GLU A 125 3.44 8.01 -12.23
N SER A 126 3.42 7.42 -11.02
CA SER A 126 4.47 7.62 -10.01
C SER A 126 5.84 7.14 -10.50
N LEU A 127 5.89 5.94 -11.08
CA LEU A 127 7.13 5.36 -11.61
C LEU A 127 7.67 6.17 -12.79
N LEU A 128 6.80 6.64 -13.69
CA LEU A 128 7.21 7.47 -14.82
C LEU A 128 7.79 8.82 -14.38
N VAL A 129 7.15 9.49 -13.41
CA VAL A 129 7.68 10.72 -12.80
C VAL A 129 9.03 10.46 -12.14
N MET A 130 9.14 9.39 -11.34
CA MET A 130 10.37 9.03 -10.64
C MET A 130 11.52 8.72 -11.62
N LYS A 131 11.24 8.00 -12.71
CA LYS A 131 12.20 7.72 -13.78
C LYS A 131 12.82 9.01 -14.30
N LYS A 132 12.00 10.02 -14.61
CA LYS A 132 12.49 11.32 -15.09
C LYS A 132 13.31 12.04 -14.01
N GLN A 133 12.83 12.07 -12.77
CA GLN A 133 13.50 12.74 -11.66
C GLN A 133 14.89 12.15 -11.37
N PHE A 134 15.07 10.83 -11.53
CA PHE A 134 16.33 10.15 -11.26
C PHE A 134 17.16 9.84 -12.52
N SER A 135 16.73 10.34 -13.69
CA SER A 135 17.39 10.08 -14.98
C SER A 135 17.57 8.59 -15.29
N TRP A 136 16.60 7.77 -14.88
CA TRP A 136 16.57 6.33 -15.14
C TRP A 136 16.09 6.01 -16.57
N GLN A 137 16.47 4.84 -17.04
CA GLN A 137 15.98 4.27 -18.28
C GLN A 137 14.58 3.69 -18.08
N LEU A 138 13.89 3.37 -19.18
CA LEU A 138 12.52 2.84 -19.11
C LEU A 138 12.52 1.46 -18.44
N GLU A 139 13.56 0.67 -18.71
CA GLU A 139 13.77 -0.68 -18.20
C GLU A 139 13.88 -0.73 -16.67
N ASP A 140 14.39 0.33 -16.04
CA ASP A 140 14.59 0.41 -14.59
C ASP A 140 13.27 0.49 -13.80
N ILE A 141 12.17 0.82 -14.48
CA ILE A 141 10.84 0.99 -13.87
C ILE A 141 9.79 -0.02 -14.37
N LEU A 142 10.19 -1.02 -15.15
CA LEU A 142 9.29 -2.10 -15.56
C LEU A 142 9.07 -3.06 -14.39
N PHE A 143 7.84 -3.55 -14.24
CA PHE A 143 7.49 -4.49 -13.17
C PHE A 143 6.43 -5.49 -13.63
N VAL A 144 6.40 -6.66 -12.98
CA VAL A 144 5.31 -7.63 -13.13
C VAL A 144 4.45 -7.56 -11.87
N PRO A 145 3.19 -7.13 -11.97
CA PRO A 145 2.33 -7.02 -10.80
C PRO A 145 2.08 -8.38 -10.16
N LYS A 146 2.18 -8.44 -8.84
CA LYS A 146 1.89 -9.62 -8.02
C LYS A 146 0.91 -9.25 -6.91
N ASN A 147 0.04 -10.20 -6.54
CA ASN A 147 -0.98 -10.02 -5.50
C ASN A 147 -1.97 -8.88 -5.77
N GLN A 148 -2.22 -8.53 -7.04
CA GLN A 148 -3.30 -7.61 -7.38
C GLN A 148 -4.64 -8.23 -6.98
N ARG A 149 -5.43 -7.49 -6.20
CA ARG A 149 -6.84 -7.84 -5.97
C ARG A 149 -7.58 -7.69 -7.30
N THR A 150 -8.46 -8.66 -7.63
CA THR A 150 -9.37 -8.54 -8.78
C THR A 150 -10.14 -7.24 -8.73
N GLU A 151 -10.50 -6.69 -9.88
CA GLU A 151 -11.47 -5.59 -9.96
C GLU A 151 -12.78 -5.97 -9.23
N GLN A 152 -13.24 -7.22 -9.31
CA GLN A 152 -14.38 -7.70 -8.52
C GLN A 152 -14.13 -7.68 -7.00
N ALA A 153 -12.91 -7.88 -6.51
CA ALA A 153 -12.57 -7.75 -5.09
C ALA A 153 -12.33 -6.29 -4.67
N LYS A 154 -12.02 -5.39 -5.61
CA LYS A 154 -11.96 -3.94 -5.39
C LYS A 154 -13.37 -3.31 -5.41
N LEU A 155 -14.25 -3.83 -6.27
CA LEU A 155 -15.65 -3.41 -6.45
C LEU A 155 -16.62 -4.13 -5.49
N GLY A 156 -16.13 -5.11 -4.71
CA GLY A 156 -16.88 -5.86 -3.70
C GLY A 156 -17.32 -4.99 -2.50
N GLU A 157 -18.20 -4.04 -2.77
CA GLU A 157 -19.25 -3.44 -1.94
C GLU A 157 -18.96 -3.32 -0.42
N ILE A 158 -17.89 -2.62 -0.07
CA ILE A 158 -17.91 -1.90 1.20
C ILE A 158 -18.88 -0.73 1.02
N SER A 159 -20.00 -0.75 1.76
CA SER A 159 -20.95 0.36 1.75
C SER A 159 -20.23 1.69 2.04
N GLN A 160 -20.68 2.78 1.43
CA GLN A 160 -20.12 4.12 1.66
C GLN A 160 -20.05 4.47 3.17
N SER A 161 -21.04 4.03 3.94
CA SER A 161 -21.06 4.21 5.40
C SER A 161 -19.88 3.52 6.12
N LEU A 162 -19.51 2.31 5.71
CA LEU A 162 -18.39 1.58 6.28
C LEU A 162 -17.06 2.19 5.80
N ARG A 163 -16.99 2.62 4.53
CA ARG A 163 -15.83 3.35 4.00
C ARG A 163 -15.52 4.59 4.82
N HIS A 164 -16.53 5.43 5.09
CA HIS A 164 -16.37 6.62 5.94
C HIS A 164 -15.90 6.27 7.36
N LYS A 165 -16.36 5.16 7.94
CA LYS A 165 -15.86 4.70 9.26
C LYS A 165 -14.37 4.33 9.21
N ILE A 166 -13.94 3.63 8.16
CA ILE A 166 -12.53 3.27 7.95
C ILE A 166 -11.67 4.51 7.74
N ASP A 167 -12.13 5.45 6.91
CA ASP A 167 -11.40 6.69 6.63
C ASP A 167 -11.27 7.55 7.89
N ASN A 168 -12.35 7.68 8.67
CA ASN A 168 -12.32 8.40 9.95
C ASN A 168 -11.42 7.71 10.98
N TRP A 169 -11.37 6.38 10.99
CA TRP A 169 -10.48 5.61 11.86
C TRP A 169 -9.01 5.84 11.53
N ASN A 170 -8.69 5.93 10.24
CA ASN A 170 -7.36 6.18 9.70
C ASN A 170 -7.18 7.62 9.22
N ARG A 171 -7.79 8.60 9.89
CA ARG A 171 -7.87 10.00 9.43
C ARG A 171 -6.51 10.70 9.28
N LEU A 172 -5.45 10.21 9.92
CA LEU A 172 -4.12 10.82 9.79
C LEU A 172 -3.45 10.32 8.52
N ASP A 173 -3.54 9.02 8.25
CA ASP A 173 -3.14 8.45 6.95
C ASP A 173 -3.99 9.04 5.81
N VAL A 174 -5.29 9.26 6.08
CA VAL A 174 -6.12 10.36 5.56
C VAL A 174 -5.38 11.50 4.85
N ARG A 175 -4.91 12.39 5.72
CA ARG A 175 -4.23 13.64 5.41
C ARG A 175 -2.88 13.40 4.76
N LEU A 176 -2.12 12.40 5.22
CA LEU A 176 -0.83 12.01 4.64
C LEU A 176 -0.98 11.64 3.16
N TYR A 177 -1.93 10.76 2.84
CA TYR A 177 -2.20 10.33 1.47
C TYR A 177 -2.63 11.50 0.59
N GLN A 178 -3.54 12.36 1.07
CA GLN A 178 -4.00 13.53 0.32
C GLN A 178 -2.85 14.49 -0.02
N HIS A 179 -2.00 14.81 0.95
CA HIS A 179 -0.83 15.66 0.76
C HIS A 179 0.10 15.13 -0.35
N PHE A 180 0.46 13.85 -0.28
CA PHE A 180 1.39 13.27 -1.25
C PHE A 180 0.74 12.93 -2.59
N ASN A 181 -0.57 12.68 -2.64
CA ASN A 181 -1.30 12.59 -3.89
C ASN A 181 -1.31 13.94 -4.63
N GLU A 182 -1.57 15.04 -3.93
CA GLU A 182 -1.45 16.39 -4.50
C GLU A 182 0.00 16.69 -4.95
N SER A 183 0.99 16.27 -4.16
CA SER A 183 2.42 16.37 -4.52
C SER A 183 2.74 15.62 -5.81
N LEU A 184 2.25 14.38 -5.97
CA LEU A 184 2.39 13.61 -7.21
C LEU A 184 1.81 14.36 -8.42
N TRP A 185 0.58 14.87 -8.32
CA TRP A 185 -0.06 15.56 -9.44
C TRP A 185 0.61 16.89 -9.80
N ARG A 186 1.23 17.59 -8.84
CA ARG A 186 2.13 18.71 -9.14
C ARG A 186 3.33 18.26 -9.97
N LYS A 187 4.00 17.17 -9.58
CA LYS A 187 5.15 16.61 -10.32
C LYS A 187 4.75 16.11 -11.71
N VAL A 188 3.57 15.51 -11.87
CA VAL A 188 3.01 15.14 -13.19
C VAL A 188 2.83 16.38 -14.06
N LYS A 189 2.28 17.47 -13.52
CA LYS A 189 2.15 18.74 -14.25
C LYS A 189 3.51 19.31 -14.65
N GLU A 190 4.51 19.24 -13.77
CA GLU A 190 5.89 19.67 -14.03
C GLU A 190 6.62 18.78 -15.04
N TYR A 191 6.21 17.51 -15.18
CA TYR A 191 6.72 16.61 -16.22
C TYR A 191 6.54 17.22 -17.61
N GLY A 192 5.44 17.96 -17.82
CA GLY A 192 5.18 18.71 -19.04
C GLY A 192 4.31 17.96 -20.05
N PRO A 193 4.12 18.53 -21.25
CA PRO A 193 3.08 18.11 -22.20
C PRO A 193 3.26 16.70 -22.77
N ASN A 194 4.46 16.12 -22.68
CA ASN A 194 4.73 14.78 -23.20
C ASN A 194 4.32 13.66 -22.23
N PHE A 195 3.85 14.00 -21.01
CA PHE A 195 3.53 13.00 -19.98
C PHE A 195 2.59 11.90 -20.48
N ASP A 196 1.47 12.27 -21.11
CA ASP A 196 0.47 11.30 -21.56
C ASP A 196 1.02 10.38 -22.67
N GLN A 197 1.83 10.92 -23.57
CA GLN A 197 2.49 10.14 -24.63
C GLN A 197 3.53 9.17 -24.05
N ASP A 198 4.36 9.64 -23.11
CA ASP A 198 5.36 8.82 -22.44
C ASP A 198 4.71 7.73 -21.58
N LEU A 199 3.58 8.04 -20.93
CA LEU A 199 2.79 7.09 -20.14
C LEU A 199 2.15 6.01 -21.03
N ALA A 200 1.63 6.37 -22.19
CA ALA A 200 1.11 5.40 -23.15
C ALA A 200 2.21 4.44 -23.62
N ASN A 201 3.37 4.97 -24.01
CA ASN A 201 4.53 4.16 -24.40
C ASN A 201 5.02 3.25 -23.26
N TYR A 202 5.06 3.78 -22.03
CA TYR A 202 5.41 3.00 -20.86
C TYR A 202 4.43 1.84 -20.61
N ARG A 203 3.12 2.09 -20.72
CA ARG A 203 2.08 1.04 -20.60
C ARG A 203 2.20 -0.04 -21.67
N ASP A 204 2.48 0.34 -22.91
CA ASP A 204 2.72 -0.63 -23.99
C ASP A 204 3.93 -1.52 -23.69
N ARG A 205 5.02 -0.93 -23.20
CA ARG A 205 6.23 -1.67 -22.82
C ARG A 205 6.02 -2.56 -21.58
N LEU A 206 5.19 -2.11 -20.63
CA LEU A 206 4.83 -2.88 -19.45
C LEU A 206 4.00 -4.11 -19.83
N ALA A 207 3.03 -3.96 -20.76
CA ALA A 207 2.22 -5.05 -21.28
C ALA A 207 3.08 -6.10 -22.02
N ASP A 208 3.96 -5.66 -22.92
CA ASP A 208 4.90 -6.56 -23.61
C ASP A 208 5.84 -7.29 -22.62
N THR A 209 6.31 -6.58 -21.58
CA THR A 209 7.13 -7.20 -20.53
C THR A 209 6.34 -8.25 -19.75
N PHE A 210 5.09 -7.95 -19.41
CA PHE A 210 4.20 -8.90 -18.75
C PHE A 210 4.01 -10.18 -19.57
N ASP A 211 3.70 -10.04 -20.86
CA ASP A 211 3.47 -11.18 -21.76
C ASP A 211 4.73 -12.05 -21.89
N ARG A 212 5.89 -11.42 -22.08
CA ARG A 212 7.18 -12.12 -22.19
C ARG A 212 7.58 -12.82 -20.89
N CYS A 213 7.29 -12.24 -19.73
CA CYS A 213 7.70 -12.78 -18.43
C CYS A 213 6.72 -13.79 -17.84
N THR A 214 5.45 -13.80 -18.28
CA THR A 214 4.39 -14.66 -17.70
C THR A 214 3.81 -15.68 -18.68
N GLU A 215 4.29 -15.71 -19.94
CA GLU A 215 3.71 -16.52 -21.02
C GLU A 215 2.19 -16.29 -21.17
N GLY A 216 1.71 -15.08 -20.85
CA GLY A 216 0.29 -14.71 -20.88
C GLY A 216 -0.57 -15.30 -19.76
N THR A 217 0.02 -15.87 -18.71
CA THR A 217 -0.75 -16.49 -17.61
C THR A 217 -0.97 -15.52 -16.44
N TYR A 218 -2.21 -15.04 -16.31
CA TYR A 218 -2.68 -14.22 -15.18
C TYR A 218 -3.55 -15.09 -14.24
N VAL A 219 -3.20 -15.22 -12.95
CA VAL A 219 -3.98 -15.99 -11.98
C VAL A 219 -4.32 -15.13 -10.76
N PHE A 220 -5.62 -14.87 -10.58
CA PHE A 220 -6.13 -14.21 -9.38
C PHE A 220 -6.17 -15.16 -8.18
N ARG A 221 -5.67 -14.69 -7.03
CA ARG A 221 -5.64 -15.49 -5.80
C ARG A 221 -7.02 -15.48 -5.14
N GLN A 222 -7.73 -16.62 -5.17
CA GLN A 222 -8.63 -17.01 -4.08
C GLN A 222 -8.04 -18.23 -3.37
N GLY A 223 -7.65 -18.06 -2.10
CA GLY A 223 -7.67 -19.12 -1.08
C GLY A 223 -6.76 -20.36 -1.20
N GLY A 224 -5.89 -20.51 -2.20
CA GLY A 224 -5.02 -21.70 -2.35
C GLY A 224 -3.56 -21.38 -2.61
N THR A 225 -2.65 -22.10 -1.96
CA THR A 225 -1.20 -22.00 -2.16
C THR A 225 -0.79 -22.73 -3.44
N PHE A 226 -0.22 -22.04 -4.42
CA PHE A 226 0.43 -22.68 -5.57
C PHE A 226 1.71 -21.96 -5.98
N LYS A 227 2.65 -22.75 -6.52
CA LYS A 227 3.99 -22.35 -6.98
C LYS A 227 3.87 -21.45 -8.20
N ILE A 228 4.48 -20.27 -8.13
CA ILE A 228 4.93 -19.57 -9.33
C ILE A 228 6.15 -20.35 -9.81
N SER A 229 6.03 -21.03 -10.95
CA SER A 229 7.20 -21.48 -11.69
C SER A 229 7.74 -20.28 -12.44
N ILE A 230 8.44 -19.37 -11.73
CA ILE A 230 9.40 -18.51 -12.42
C ILE A 230 10.44 -19.51 -12.92
N THR A 231 10.47 -19.76 -14.22
CA THR A 231 11.50 -20.58 -14.83
C THR A 231 12.83 -19.86 -14.63
N ASN A 232 13.51 -20.15 -13.51
CA ASN A 232 14.93 -19.86 -13.31
C ASN A 232 15.81 -20.77 -14.20
N GLN A 233 15.32 -21.15 -15.38
CA GLN A 233 16.14 -21.79 -16.38
C GLN A 233 16.51 -20.71 -17.40
N PRO A 234 17.81 -20.43 -17.58
CA PRO A 234 18.26 -19.53 -18.63
C PRO A 234 17.93 -20.21 -19.96
N LYS A 235 16.76 -19.90 -20.52
CA LYS A 235 16.51 -20.12 -21.94
C LYS A 235 17.37 -19.09 -22.67
N THR A 236 18.48 -19.58 -23.17
CA THR A 236 19.40 -18.94 -24.11
C THR A 236 18.74 -17.82 -24.92
N GLN A 237 19.21 -16.58 -24.70
CA GLN A 237 18.89 -15.36 -25.45
C GLN A 237 17.49 -14.75 -25.29
N ILE A 238 16.91 -14.75 -24.10
CA ILE A 238 15.86 -13.78 -23.76
C ILE A 238 16.34 -12.97 -22.56
N ASN A 239 16.70 -11.71 -22.79
CA ASN A 239 16.95 -10.73 -21.74
C ASN A 239 15.63 -10.39 -21.03
N CYS A 240 15.11 -11.35 -20.27
CA CYS A 240 14.29 -11.05 -19.11
C CYS A 240 15.27 -10.60 -18.02
N ALA A 241 15.54 -9.30 -17.94
CA ALA A 241 16.14 -8.74 -16.73
C ALA A 241 15.06 -8.81 -15.64
N CYS A 242 14.98 -9.97 -14.98
CA CYS A 242 14.20 -10.18 -13.76
C CYS A 242 15.08 -9.96 -12.54
#